data_AF-A0A5N4EIU7-F1
#
_entry.id   AF-A0A5N4EIU7-F1
#
_cell.length_a   1.000
_cell.length_b   1.000
_cell.length_c   1.000
_cell.angle_alpha   90.00
_cell.angle_beta   90.00
_cell.angle_gamma   90.00
#
_symmetry.space_group_name_H-M   'P 1'
#
loop_
_entity.id
_entity.type
_entity.pdbx_description
1 polymer ?
#
loop_
_entity_poly.entity_id
_entity_poly.type
_entity_poly.pdbx_seq_one_letter_code
_entity_poly.pdbx_strand_id
1 'polypeptide(L)'
;MCPPRSLFLMATLVFLIHLDHLSLARSLPTTTAGPGMFQCLSHSQNLLRAVSDTLQKARQTLEFYSCTSEEIDHEDITKDKTSTVEACLPLELATNESCLASRETSLITHGSCLASGKTPFMTTLCLSSIYEDLKMYHMEFQAMNAKLLMDPKRQIFLDQNMLVAIAELMQALNVSSETVPQKPSLEEPDFYKTKIKLCILLHAFRIRAVTIDRMMSYLNSS
;
A
#
# COMPACT_ATOMS: atom_id res chain seq x y z
N MET A 1 -17.33 -54.50 54.09
CA MET A 1 -17.94 -53.21 53.69
C MET A 1 -16.80 -52.23 53.45
N CYS A 2 -16.37 -52.06 52.20
CA CYS A 2 -15.27 -51.16 51.83
C CYS A 2 -15.82 -49.77 51.48
N PRO A 3 -15.19 -48.68 51.94
CA PRO A 3 -15.70 -47.33 51.72
C PRO A 3 -15.34 -46.79 50.33
N PRO A 4 -16.17 -45.89 49.76
CA PRO A 4 -16.01 -45.38 48.40
C PRO A 4 -15.04 -44.21 48.40
N ARG A 5 -13.73 -44.47 48.50
CA ARG A 5 -12.69 -43.42 48.38
C ARG A 5 -12.17 -43.22 46.95
N SER A 6 -12.52 -44.10 46.01
CA SER A 6 -11.98 -44.06 44.64
C SER A 6 -12.79 -43.20 43.65
N LEU A 7 -14.05 -42.85 43.98
CA LEU A 7 -14.92 -42.08 43.06
C LEU A 7 -14.70 -40.57 43.14
N PHE A 8 -14.16 -40.05 44.25
CA PHE A 8 -13.91 -38.61 44.41
C PHE A 8 -12.66 -38.10 43.69
N LEU A 9 -11.65 -38.95 43.46
CA LEU A 9 -10.40 -38.56 42.81
C LEU A 9 -10.52 -38.43 41.29
N MET A 10 -11.47 -39.13 40.66
CA MET A 10 -11.70 -39.02 39.21
C MET A 10 -12.53 -37.78 38.83
N ALA A 11 -13.37 -37.27 39.73
CA ALA A 11 -14.15 -36.06 39.49
C ALA A 11 -13.26 -34.79 39.52
N THR A 12 -12.21 -34.78 40.34
CA THR A 12 -11.28 -33.63 40.42
C THR A 12 -10.35 -33.50 39.21
N LEU A 13 -9.98 -34.62 38.56
CA LEU A 13 -9.13 -34.58 37.37
C LEU A 13 -9.88 -34.12 36.12
N VAL A 14 -11.17 -34.44 35.97
CA VAL A 14 -11.99 -33.98 34.84
C VAL A 14 -12.29 -32.48 34.92
N PHE A 15 -12.46 -31.92 36.13
CA PHE A 15 -12.62 -30.47 36.30
C PHE A 15 -11.33 -29.69 35.99
N LEU A 16 -10.15 -30.24 36.29
CA LEU A 16 -8.87 -29.58 35.99
C LEU A 16 -8.55 -29.57 34.49
N ILE A 17 -8.97 -30.59 33.73
CA ILE A 17 -8.78 -30.64 32.27
C ILE A 17 -9.76 -29.70 31.53
N HIS A 18 -10.91 -29.36 32.13
CA HIS A 18 -11.84 -28.38 31.56
C HIS A 18 -11.55 -26.91 31.91
N LEU A 19 -10.65 -26.64 32.86
CA LEU A 19 -10.25 -25.26 33.17
C LEU A 19 -9.16 -24.70 32.24
N ASP A 20 -8.46 -25.53 31.47
CA ASP A 20 -7.42 -25.10 30.52
C ASP A 20 -7.98 -24.43 29.24
N HIS A 21 -9.31 -24.42 29.06
CA HIS A 21 -9.96 -23.73 27.94
C HIS A 21 -10.49 -22.32 28.28
N LEU A 22 -10.31 -21.85 29.52
CA LEU A 22 -10.49 -20.43 29.82
C LEU A 22 -9.18 -19.69 29.55
N SER A 23 -8.89 -19.50 28.27
CA SER A 23 -8.01 -18.43 27.81
C SER A 23 -8.57 -17.12 28.38
N LEU A 24 -7.97 -16.64 29.47
CA LEU A 24 -8.10 -15.26 29.88
C LEU A 24 -7.44 -14.43 28.79
N ALA A 25 -8.21 -14.17 27.73
CA ALA A 25 -7.91 -13.17 26.73
C ALA A 25 -7.88 -11.85 27.47
N ARG A 26 -6.70 -11.53 28.02
CA ARG A 26 -6.34 -10.19 28.43
C ARG A 26 -6.45 -9.38 27.15
N SER A 27 -7.61 -8.76 26.94
CA SER A 27 -7.80 -7.78 25.88
C SER A 27 -6.66 -6.79 26.05
N LEU A 28 -5.70 -6.83 25.13
CA LEU A 28 -4.78 -5.72 24.94
C LEU A 28 -5.63 -4.46 24.85
N PRO A 29 -5.16 -3.31 25.36
CA PRO A 29 -5.82 -2.05 25.06
C PRO A 29 -5.99 -1.99 23.55
N THR A 30 -7.23 -2.06 23.07
CA THR A 30 -7.53 -1.77 21.68
C THR A 30 -7.14 -0.32 21.52
N THR A 31 -5.98 -0.07 20.91
CA THR A 31 -5.66 1.20 20.29
C THR A 31 -6.75 1.41 19.25
N THR A 32 -7.79 2.15 19.63
CA THR A 32 -8.83 2.54 18.67
C THR A 32 -8.12 3.36 17.60
N ALA A 33 -7.96 2.76 16.42
CA ALA A 33 -7.44 3.42 15.25
C ALA A 33 -8.21 4.74 15.06
N GLY A 34 -7.47 5.85 14.98
CA GLY A 34 -8.09 7.15 14.80
C GLY A 34 -8.87 7.22 13.48
N PRO A 35 -9.88 8.10 13.36
CA PRO A 35 -10.68 8.24 12.14
C PRO A 35 -9.85 8.41 10.85
N GLY A 36 -8.69 9.06 10.93
CA GLY A 36 -7.79 9.25 9.79
C GLY A 36 -7.06 7.98 9.32
N MET A 37 -6.82 7.00 10.21
CA MET A 37 -6.15 5.75 9.83
C MET A 37 -7.06 4.85 8.99
N PHE A 38 -8.34 4.78 9.36
CA PHE A 38 -9.38 4.13 8.56
C PHE A 38 -9.53 4.77 7.19
N GLN A 39 -9.40 6.10 7.11
CA GLN A 39 -9.49 6.83 5.85
C GLN A 39 -8.34 6.46 4.90
N CYS A 40 -7.10 6.37 5.39
CA CYS A 40 -5.96 6.02 4.55
C CYS A 40 -6.00 4.57 4.04
N LEU A 41 -6.48 3.63 4.87
CA LEU A 41 -6.73 2.26 4.42
C LEU A 41 -7.83 2.20 3.35
N SER A 42 -8.93 2.94 3.54
CA SER A 42 -9.99 3.01 2.54
C SER A 42 -9.48 3.57 1.21
N HIS A 43 -8.67 4.63 1.24
CA HIS A 43 -8.08 5.19 0.03
C HIS A 43 -7.04 4.26 -0.61
N SER A 44 -6.23 3.52 0.16
CA SER A 44 -5.28 2.54 -0.41
C SER A 44 -5.98 1.39 -1.11
N GLN A 45 -7.05 0.86 -0.50
CA GLN A 45 -7.87 -0.20 -1.10
C GLN A 45 -8.57 0.30 -2.37
N ASN A 46 -9.06 1.54 -2.36
CA ASN A 46 -9.67 2.15 -3.54
C ASN A 46 -8.65 2.32 -4.68
N LEU A 47 -7.44 2.80 -4.34
CA LEU A 47 -6.34 2.93 -5.30
C LEU A 47 -5.99 1.56 -5.91
N LEU A 48 -5.78 0.54 -5.09
CA LEU A 48 -5.43 -0.80 -5.57
C LEU A 48 -6.50 -1.37 -6.50
N ARG A 49 -7.79 -1.17 -6.17
CA ARG A 49 -8.91 -1.57 -7.02
C ARG A 49 -8.87 -0.81 -8.36
N ALA A 50 -8.82 0.52 -8.32
CA ALA A 50 -8.86 1.35 -9.51
C ALA A 50 -7.68 1.07 -10.47
N VAL A 51 -6.47 0.85 -9.93
CA VAL A 51 -5.29 0.47 -10.71
C VAL A 51 -5.45 -0.92 -11.31
N SER A 52 -5.98 -1.88 -10.53
CA SER A 52 -6.21 -3.24 -11.02
C SER A 52 -7.24 -3.28 -12.16
N ASP A 53 -8.34 -2.54 -12.02
CA ASP A 53 -9.38 -2.42 -13.04
C ASP A 53 -8.84 -1.73 -14.31
N THR A 54 -8.06 -0.66 -14.15
CA THR A 54 -7.41 0.05 -15.26
C THR A 54 -6.40 -0.84 -15.99
N LEU A 55 -5.57 -1.58 -15.26
CA LEU A 55 -4.62 -2.54 -15.83
C LEU A 55 -5.35 -3.67 -16.58
N GLN A 56 -6.43 -4.19 -16.01
CA GLN A 56 -7.24 -5.22 -16.65
C GLN A 56 -7.84 -4.73 -17.97
N LYS A 57 -8.41 -3.51 -17.96
CA LYS A 57 -8.93 -2.87 -19.17
C LYS A 57 -7.83 -2.64 -20.21
N ALA A 58 -6.64 -2.21 -19.77
CA ALA A 58 -5.50 -2.01 -20.67
C ALA A 58 -5.09 -3.31 -21.36
N ARG A 59 -4.95 -4.41 -20.61
CA ARG A 59 -4.63 -5.74 -21.16
C ARG A 59 -5.66 -6.22 -22.19
N GLN A 60 -6.95 -5.98 -21.93
CA GLN A 60 -8.03 -6.38 -22.84
C GLN A 60 -8.08 -5.53 -24.12
N THR A 61 -7.79 -4.24 -24.00
CA THR A 61 -7.98 -3.27 -25.10
C THR A 61 -6.72 -3.13 -25.97
N LEU A 62 -5.56 -3.40 -25.39
CA LEU A 62 -4.25 -3.32 -26.03
C LEU A 62 -3.69 -4.72 -26.33
N GLU A 63 -4.53 -5.67 -26.76
CA GLU A 63 -4.15 -7.08 -26.96
C GLU A 63 -2.95 -7.30 -27.91
N PHE A 64 -2.77 -6.42 -28.89
CA PHE A 64 -1.64 -6.46 -29.85
C PHE A 64 -0.40 -5.69 -29.37
N TYR A 65 -0.46 -5.12 -28.17
CA TYR A 65 0.64 -4.49 -27.50
C TYR A 65 1.10 -5.45 -26.41
N SER A 66 2.41 -5.65 -26.26
CA SER A 66 2.99 -6.51 -25.21
C SER A 66 2.64 -5.97 -23.82
N CYS A 67 1.43 -6.28 -23.34
CA CYS A 67 0.83 -5.80 -22.10
C CYS A 67 0.72 -6.92 -21.05
N THR A 68 1.25 -8.10 -21.36
CA THR A 68 1.30 -9.25 -20.45
C THR A 68 2.41 -9.07 -19.41
N SER A 69 2.36 -9.83 -18.32
CA SER A 69 3.38 -9.68 -17.25
C SER A 69 4.73 -10.26 -17.68
N GLU A 70 4.71 -11.22 -18.59
CA GLU A 70 5.89 -11.97 -19.04
C GLU A 70 6.67 -11.23 -20.14
N GLU A 71 6.00 -10.38 -20.92
CA GLU A 71 6.61 -9.66 -22.06
C GLU A 71 7.04 -8.23 -21.71
N ILE A 72 6.63 -7.71 -20.55
CA ILE A 72 6.90 -6.34 -20.13
C ILE A 72 8.16 -6.28 -19.26
N ASP A 73 9.07 -5.38 -19.62
CA ASP A 73 10.10 -4.93 -18.69
C ASP A 73 9.43 -4.12 -17.58
N HIS A 74 9.53 -4.59 -16.34
CA HIS A 74 8.93 -3.94 -15.18
C HIS A 74 9.79 -2.74 -14.73
N GLU A 75 9.83 -1.71 -15.57
CA GLU A 75 10.53 -0.46 -15.24
C GLU A 75 9.73 0.33 -14.20
N ASP A 76 10.27 0.38 -12.98
CA ASP A 76 9.73 1.20 -11.90
C ASP A 76 10.34 2.60 -11.93
N ILE A 77 9.52 3.60 -12.23
CA ILE A 77 9.96 5.00 -12.36
C ILE A 77 10.45 5.62 -11.05
N THR A 78 10.15 5.01 -9.91
CA THR A 78 10.60 5.47 -8.58
C THR A 78 11.85 4.76 -8.10
N LYS A 79 12.36 3.79 -8.87
CA LYS A 79 13.62 3.11 -8.60
C LYS A 79 14.74 4.14 -8.37
N ASP A 80 15.47 3.95 -7.27
CA ASP A 80 16.57 4.80 -6.80
C ASP A 80 16.20 6.27 -6.50
N LYS A 81 14.91 6.63 -6.58
CA LYS A 81 14.39 7.98 -6.26
C LYS A 81 13.66 8.04 -4.93
N THR A 82 13.08 6.92 -4.49
CA THR A 82 12.43 6.78 -3.19
C THR A 82 12.97 5.55 -2.45
N SER A 83 12.88 5.59 -1.13
CA SER A 83 13.26 4.46 -0.28
C SER A 83 12.06 3.62 0.14
N THR A 84 10.92 3.68 -0.56
CA THR A 84 9.66 3.03 -0.15
C THR A 84 9.82 1.54 0.14
N VAL A 85 10.61 0.80 -0.65
CA VAL A 85 10.85 -0.64 -0.44
C VAL A 85 11.50 -0.90 0.92
N GLU A 86 12.48 -0.07 1.29
CA GLU A 86 13.26 -0.21 2.51
C GLU A 86 12.51 0.37 3.71
N ALA A 87 11.98 1.59 3.57
CA ALA A 87 11.36 2.35 4.64
C ALA A 87 10.04 1.75 5.12
N CYS A 88 9.30 1.07 4.23
CA CYS A 88 7.99 0.49 4.54
C CYS A 88 8.05 -0.98 5.01
N LEU A 89 9.23 -1.49 5.35
CA LEU A 89 9.37 -2.81 5.96
C LEU A 89 8.82 -2.76 7.40
N PRO A 90 7.86 -3.64 7.77
CA PRO A 90 7.40 -3.78 9.15
C PRO A 90 8.55 -4.02 10.13
N LEU A 91 8.42 -3.50 11.34
CA LEU A 91 9.51 -3.51 12.34
C LEU A 91 9.87 -4.95 12.75
N GLU A 92 8.88 -5.84 12.81
CA GLU A 92 9.04 -7.26 13.11
C GLU A 92 9.88 -7.99 12.06
N LEU A 93 9.90 -7.47 10.82
CA LEU A 93 10.70 -8.02 9.73
C LEU A 93 12.08 -7.36 9.65
N ALA A 94 12.20 -6.11 10.11
CA ALA A 94 13.48 -5.39 10.14
C ALA A 94 14.43 -5.87 11.24
N THR A 95 13.90 -6.40 12.35
CA THR A 95 14.69 -6.89 13.51
C THR A 95 15.33 -8.26 13.29
N ASN A 96 14.84 -9.04 12.32
CA ASN A 96 15.54 -10.20 11.82
C ASN A 96 16.68 -9.67 10.93
N GLU A 97 17.90 -9.59 11.48
CA GLU A 97 19.16 -8.99 10.95
C GLU A 97 19.51 -9.26 9.47
N SER A 98 18.72 -10.07 8.77
CA SER A 98 18.79 -10.34 7.33
C SER A 98 18.32 -9.18 6.44
N CYS A 99 17.44 -8.29 6.92
CA CYS A 99 16.84 -7.27 6.05
C CYS A 99 17.42 -5.86 6.25
N LEU A 100 17.63 -5.37 7.49
CA LEU A 100 18.20 -4.04 7.76
C LEU A 100 18.87 -3.95 9.15
N ALA A 101 19.98 -3.19 9.27
CA ALA A 101 20.54 -2.76 10.55
C ALA A 101 19.88 -1.43 10.97
N SER A 102 18.68 -1.49 11.56
CA SER A 102 17.90 -0.28 11.88
C SER A 102 18.32 0.35 13.21
N ARG A 103 18.60 1.67 13.20
CA ARG A 103 18.84 2.48 14.41
C ARG A 103 17.54 3.23 14.74
N GLU A 104 16.86 2.78 15.79
CA GLU A 104 15.54 3.29 16.13
C GLU A 104 15.60 4.69 16.77
N THR A 105 14.89 5.64 16.16
CA THR A 105 14.57 6.94 16.78
C THR A 105 13.08 7.20 16.54
N SER A 106 12.38 7.80 17.50
CA SER A 106 10.97 8.19 17.34
C SER A 106 10.89 9.68 17.03
N LEU A 107 10.11 10.09 16.03
CA LEU A 107 9.80 11.49 15.78
C LEU A 107 8.33 11.76 16.09
N ILE A 108 8.04 13.00 16.51
CA ILE A 108 6.67 13.47 16.59
C ILE A 108 6.32 13.98 15.20
N THR A 109 5.45 13.27 14.49
CA THR A 109 4.94 13.68 13.17
C THR A 109 3.42 13.70 13.23
N HIS A 110 2.83 14.82 12.79
CA HIS A 110 1.38 14.93 12.63
C HIS A 110 1.02 14.56 11.19
N GLY A 111 0.49 13.36 10.97
CA GLY A 111 -0.05 12.91 9.68
C GLY A 111 -1.42 12.25 9.89
N SER A 112 -2.35 12.40 8.93
CA SER A 112 -3.73 11.92 9.14
C SER A 112 -3.82 10.38 9.16
N CYS A 113 -2.87 9.71 8.50
CA CYS A 113 -2.76 8.24 8.49
C CYS A 113 -2.06 7.65 9.72
N LEU A 114 -1.68 8.48 10.70
CA LEU A 114 -1.00 8.04 11.91
C LEU A 114 -1.95 8.16 13.12
N ALA A 115 -1.93 7.15 14.00
CA ALA A 115 -2.55 7.29 15.31
C ALA A 115 -1.87 8.42 16.09
N SER A 116 -2.66 9.23 16.81
CA SER A 116 -2.13 10.35 17.60
C SER A 116 -1.18 9.82 18.68
N GLY A 117 0.13 10.02 18.52
CA GLY A 117 1.16 9.45 19.38
C GLY A 117 2.59 9.63 18.83
N LYS A 118 3.59 9.08 19.54
CA LYS A 118 4.97 8.98 19.02
C LYS A 118 5.03 7.87 18.00
N THR A 119 5.39 8.18 16.76
CA THR A 119 5.52 7.18 15.69
C THR A 119 6.98 6.83 15.46
N PRO A 120 7.30 5.56 15.11
CA PRO A 120 8.65 5.19 14.72
C PRO A 120 9.11 6.03 13.53
N PHE A 121 10.38 6.47 13.53
CA PHE A 121 10.96 7.24 12.42
C PHE A 121 10.79 6.53 11.06
N MET A 122 10.91 5.21 11.05
CA MET A 122 10.73 4.40 9.83
C MET A 122 9.31 4.51 9.28
N THR A 123 8.28 4.58 10.13
CA THR A 123 6.91 4.80 9.67
C THR A 123 6.75 6.16 9.01
N THR A 124 7.30 7.23 9.59
CA THR A 124 7.27 8.57 8.98
C THR A 124 8.01 8.58 7.64
N LEU A 125 9.18 7.95 7.56
CA LEU A 125 9.96 7.85 6.32
C LEU A 125 9.22 7.06 5.24
N CYS A 126 8.56 5.96 5.63
CA CYS A 126 7.71 5.19 4.73
C CYS A 126 6.59 6.03 4.14
N LEU A 127 5.81 6.73 4.98
CA LEU A 127 4.68 7.54 4.50
C LEU A 127 5.13 8.68 3.58
N SER A 128 6.26 9.31 3.89
CA SER A 128 6.87 10.33 3.02
C SER A 128 7.29 9.74 1.67
N SER A 129 7.90 8.56 1.68
CA SER A 129 8.34 7.88 0.45
C SER A 129 7.14 7.41 -0.40
N ILE A 130 6.07 6.92 0.23
CA ILE A 130 4.80 6.61 -0.44
C ILE A 130 4.21 7.85 -1.11
N TYR A 131 4.22 8.99 -0.43
CA TYR A 131 3.70 10.24 -1.00
C TYR A 131 4.48 10.66 -2.26
N GLU A 132 5.82 10.59 -2.22
CA GLU A 132 6.65 10.92 -3.39
C GLU A 132 6.49 9.91 -4.54
N ASP A 133 6.30 8.61 -4.24
CA ASP A 133 5.93 7.61 -5.24
C ASP A 133 4.62 8.00 -5.93
N LEU A 134 3.57 8.27 -5.15
CA LEU A 134 2.26 8.64 -5.69
C LEU A 134 2.33 9.91 -6.54
N LYS A 135 3.10 10.92 -6.11
CA LYS A 135 3.32 12.16 -6.86
C LYS A 135 3.97 11.90 -8.23
N MET A 136 5.03 11.09 -8.27
CA MET A 136 5.70 10.73 -9.53
C MET A 136 4.78 9.98 -10.48
N TYR A 137 4.09 8.95 -9.98
CA TYR A 137 3.13 8.19 -10.79
C TYR A 137 1.97 9.07 -11.27
N HIS A 138 1.43 9.94 -10.41
CA HIS A 138 0.34 10.86 -10.76
C HIS A 138 0.73 11.77 -11.94
N MET A 139 1.90 12.41 -11.88
CA MET A 139 2.39 13.29 -12.94
C MET A 139 2.59 12.55 -14.26
N GLU A 140 3.20 11.36 -14.23
CA GLU A 140 3.40 10.54 -15.42
C GLU A 140 2.08 10.08 -16.04
N PHE A 141 1.12 9.63 -15.23
CA PHE A 141 -0.20 9.24 -15.68
C PHE A 141 -0.99 10.43 -16.27
N GLN A 142 -0.91 11.61 -15.67
CA GLN A 142 -1.52 12.82 -16.23
C GLN A 142 -0.93 13.19 -17.59
N ALA A 143 0.41 13.14 -17.72
CA ALA A 143 1.09 13.43 -18.98
C ALA A 143 0.71 12.41 -20.08
N MET A 144 0.64 11.12 -19.74
CA MET A 144 0.18 10.09 -20.67
C MET A 144 -1.29 10.26 -21.05
N ASN A 145 -2.16 10.59 -20.11
CA ASN A 145 -3.58 10.83 -20.39
C ASN A 145 -3.75 11.98 -21.38
N ALA A 146 -3.01 13.08 -21.21
CA ALA A 146 -3.02 14.20 -22.15
C ALA A 146 -2.60 13.77 -23.57
N LYS A 147 -1.60 12.89 -23.71
CA LYS A 147 -1.19 12.33 -25.00
C LYS A 147 -2.27 11.39 -25.57
N LEU A 148 -2.83 10.49 -24.77
CA LEU A 148 -3.83 9.52 -25.22
C LEU A 148 -5.14 10.19 -25.67
N LEU A 149 -5.51 11.31 -25.07
CA LEU A 149 -6.67 12.11 -25.51
C LEU A 149 -6.50 12.67 -26.93
N MET A 150 -5.26 12.81 -27.40
CA MET A 150 -4.94 13.25 -28.76
C MET A 150 -4.85 12.07 -29.75
N ASP A 151 -4.91 10.81 -29.30
CA ASP A 151 -4.85 9.65 -30.20
C ASP A 151 -6.10 9.61 -31.10
N PRO A 152 -5.96 9.75 -32.43
CA PRO A 152 -7.10 9.69 -33.34
C PRO A 152 -7.81 8.33 -33.31
N LYS A 153 -7.10 7.24 -32.95
CA LYS A 153 -7.69 5.90 -32.84
C LYS A 153 -8.51 5.72 -31.57
N ARG A 154 -8.29 6.54 -30.53
CA ARG A 154 -9.02 6.53 -29.25
C ARG A 154 -9.16 5.12 -28.65
N GLN A 155 -8.11 4.31 -28.80
CA GLN A 155 -8.17 2.89 -28.46
C GLN A 155 -8.30 2.70 -26.96
N ILE A 156 -7.64 3.52 -26.15
CA ILE A 156 -7.68 3.45 -24.70
C ILE A 156 -7.69 4.86 -24.10
N PHE A 157 -8.38 5.00 -22.97
CA PHE A 157 -8.34 6.18 -22.11
C PHE A 157 -7.90 5.77 -20.73
N LEU A 158 -7.13 6.63 -20.08
CA LEU A 158 -6.79 6.41 -18.68
C LEU A 158 -8.04 6.59 -17.82
N ASP A 159 -8.26 5.69 -16.87
CA ASP A 159 -9.42 5.81 -15.97
C ASP A 159 -9.25 7.01 -15.04
N GLN A 160 -10.21 7.92 -15.09
CA GLN A 160 -10.20 9.11 -14.23
C GLN A 160 -10.34 8.73 -12.75
N ASN A 161 -11.03 7.64 -12.43
CA ASN A 161 -11.15 7.15 -11.05
C ASN A 161 -9.79 6.74 -10.49
N MET A 162 -8.88 6.21 -11.33
CA MET A 162 -7.52 5.90 -10.92
C MET A 162 -6.75 7.17 -10.56
N LEU A 163 -6.81 8.21 -11.42
CA LEU A 163 -6.15 9.50 -11.14
C LEU A 163 -6.69 10.15 -9.86
N VAL A 164 -8.01 10.11 -9.66
CA VAL A 164 -8.66 10.63 -8.45
C VAL A 164 -8.22 9.84 -7.22
N ALA A 165 -8.18 8.51 -7.28
CA ALA A 165 -7.75 7.68 -6.15
C ALA A 165 -6.30 7.96 -5.73
N ILE A 166 -5.41 8.25 -6.69
CA ILE A 166 -4.04 8.69 -6.38
C ILE A 166 -4.06 10.01 -5.62
N ALA A 167 -4.79 11.01 -6.13
CA ALA A 167 -4.88 12.33 -5.52
C ALA A 167 -5.51 12.30 -4.12
N GLU A 168 -6.57 11.50 -3.91
CA GLU A 168 -7.21 11.33 -2.61
C GLU A 168 -6.26 10.72 -1.59
N LEU A 169 -5.49 9.69 -1.97
CA LEU A 169 -4.52 9.07 -1.06
C LEU A 169 -3.38 10.03 -0.74
N MET A 170 -2.87 10.78 -1.73
CA MET A 170 -1.88 11.83 -1.50
C MET A 170 -2.40 12.89 -0.51
N GLN A 171 -3.64 13.33 -0.67
CA GLN A 171 -4.28 14.30 0.22
C GLN A 171 -4.44 13.75 1.64
N ALA A 172 -4.83 12.47 1.76
CA ALA A 172 -4.96 11.82 3.06
C ALA A 172 -3.60 11.69 3.78
N LEU A 173 -2.51 11.44 3.05
CA LEU A 173 -1.17 11.37 3.65
C LEU A 173 -0.73 12.72 4.23
N ASN A 174 -1.23 13.83 3.69
CA ASN A 174 -1.05 15.21 4.16
C ASN A 174 0.38 15.53 4.63
N VAL A 175 1.37 15.09 3.85
CA VAL A 175 2.78 15.43 4.06
C VAL A 175 3.03 16.75 3.32
N SER A 176 3.41 17.79 4.05
CA SER A 176 3.72 19.11 3.50
C SER A 176 4.87 19.00 2.48
N SER A 177 4.54 18.91 1.18
CA SER A 177 5.54 18.97 0.11
C SER A 177 5.24 20.16 -0.80
N GLU A 178 6.25 20.95 -1.13
CA GLU A 178 6.15 21.90 -2.23
C GLU A 178 6.01 21.13 -3.55
N THR A 179 4.98 21.46 -4.33
CA THR A 179 4.83 21.00 -5.69
C THR A 179 5.70 21.87 -6.60
N VAL A 180 6.81 21.32 -7.10
CA VAL A 180 7.57 21.96 -8.18
C VAL A 180 6.83 21.69 -9.49
N PRO A 181 6.40 22.73 -10.23
CA PRO A 181 5.78 22.53 -11.54
C PRO A 181 6.81 21.97 -12.52
N GLN A 182 6.65 20.71 -12.93
CA GLN A 182 7.43 20.16 -14.03
C GLN A 182 6.83 20.63 -15.35
N LYS A 183 7.66 21.29 -16.16
CA LYS A 183 7.28 21.76 -17.49
C LYS A 183 7.15 20.54 -18.41
N PRO A 184 6.00 20.33 -19.07
CA PRO A 184 5.85 19.21 -19.98
C PRO A 184 6.88 19.32 -21.12
N SER A 185 7.58 18.23 -21.41
CA SER A 185 8.45 18.19 -22.58
C SER A 185 7.59 18.23 -23.83
N LEU A 186 7.97 19.12 -24.74
CA LEU A 186 7.24 19.44 -25.98
C LEU A 186 7.68 18.48 -27.09
N GLU A 187 7.59 17.18 -26.81
CA GLU A 187 7.93 16.13 -27.76
C GLU A 187 6.64 15.64 -28.42
N GLU A 188 6.69 15.43 -29.74
CA GLU A 188 5.54 14.99 -30.52
C GLU A 188 5.04 13.62 -30.00
N PRO A 189 3.71 13.44 -29.81
CA PRO A 189 3.20 12.24 -29.17
C PRO A 189 3.30 11.01 -30.07
N ASP A 190 4.23 10.12 -29.77
CA ASP A 190 4.19 8.74 -30.27
C ASP A 190 3.15 7.93 -29.50
N PHE A 191 1.98 7.73 -30.10
CA PHE A 191 0.86 7.01 -29.47
C PHE A 191 1.16 5.51 -29.26
N TYR A 192 1.95 4.88 -30.14
CA TYR A 192 2.31 3.47 -29.99
C TYR A 192 3.20 3.30 -28.75
N LYS A 193 4.27 4.10 -28.66
CA LYS A 193 5.18 4.11 -27.51
C LYS A 193 4.45 4.50 -26.23
N THR A 194 3.51 5.44 -26.29
CA THR A 194 2.70 5.85 -25.13
C THR A 194 1.84 4.70 -24.61
N LYS A 195 1.23 3.88 -25.48
CA LYS A 195 0.43 2.70 -25.08
C LYS A 195 1.27 1.60 -24.44
N ILE A 196 2.45 1.34 -25.00
CA ILE A 196 3.41 0.39 -24.40
C ILE A 196 3.85 0.88 -23.01
N LYS A 197 4.26 2.15 -22.90
CA LYS A 197 4.66 2.77 -21.62
C LYS A 197 3.51 2.73 -20.61
N LEU A 198 2.26 2.97 -21.03
CA LEU A 198 1.11 2.86 -20.15
C LEU A 198 1.00 1.47 -19.52
N CYS A 199 1.14 0.40 -20.31
CA CYS A 199 1.10 -0.96 -19.78
C CYS A 199 2.22 -1.20 -18.76
N ILE A 200 3.47 -0.85 -19.11
CA ILE A 200 4.64 -0.98 -18.21
C ILE A 200 4.35 -0.31 -16.85
N LEU A 201 3.89 0.94 -16.89
CA LEU A 201 3.63 1.72 -15.70
C LEU A 201 2.43 1.21 -14.89
N LEU A 202 1.37 0.73 -15.53
CA LEU A 202 0.22 0.15 -14.81
C LEU A 202 0.62 -1.12 -14.05
N HIS A 203 1.49 -1.97 -14.62
CA HIS A 203 2.01 -3.15 -13.90
C HIS A 203 2.89 -2.75 -12.72
N ALA A 204 3.88 -1.89 -12.94
CA ALA A 204 4.77 -1.41 -11.87
C ALA A 204 3.98 -0.71 -10.76
N PHE A 205 3.03 0.16 -11.13
CA PHE A 205 2.21 0.89 -10.18
C PHE A 205 1.26 -0.02 -9.41
N ARG A 206 0.72 -1.07 -10.03
CA ARG A 206 -0.10 -2.07 -9.32
C ARG A 206 0.70 -2.80 -8.24
N ILE A 207 1.98 -3.11 -8.49
CA ILE A 207 2.89 -3.67 -7.47
C ILE A 207 3.10 -2.66 -6.33
N ARG A 208 3.35 -1.39 -6.66
CA ARG A 208 3.48 -0.31 -5.67
C ARG A 208 2.21 -0.13 -4.84
N ALA A 209 1.04 -0.15 -5.47
CA ALA A 209 -0.25 -0.07 -4.79
C ALA A 209 -0.48 -1.22 -3.80
N VAL A 210 -0.03 -2.44 -4.14
CA VAL A 210 -0.06 -3.58 -3.19
C VAL A 210 0.83 -3.31 -1.98
N THR A 211 2.04 -2.78 -2.17
CA THR A 211 2.94 -2.42 -1.07
C THR A 211 2.32 -1.35 -0.16
N ILE A 212 1.72 -0.32 -0.75
CA ILE A 212 1.01 0.74 -0.01
C ILE A 212 -0.15 0.15 0.79
N ASP A 213 -0.99 -0.67 0.17
CA ASP A 213 -2.16 -1.28 0.82
C ASP A 213 -1.77 -2.19 1.99
N ARG A 214 -0.68 -2.95 1.85
CA ARG A 214 -0.12 -3.76 2.95
C ARG A 214 0.32 -2.88 4.11
N MET A 215 1.00 -1.78 3.84
CA MET A 215 1.44 -0.86 4.88
C MET A 215 0.26 -0.18 5.58
N MET A 216 -0.74 0.29 4.84
CA MET A 216 -1.94 0.89 5.45
C MET A 216 -2.73 -0.12 6.27
N SER A 217 -2.80 -1.38 5.80
CA SER A 217 -3.42 -2.47 6.56
C SER A 217 -2.66 -2.75 7.86
N TYR A 218 -1.33 -2.80 7.80
CA TYR A 218 -0.46 -2.98 8.97
C TYR A 218 -0.65 -1.86 10.00
N LEU A 219 -0.67 -0.61 9.55
CA LEU A 219 -0.89 0.54 10.43
C LEU A 219 -2.28 0.51 11.08
N ASN A 220 -3.31 0.11 10.34
CA ASN A 220 -4.67 0.03 10.86
C ASN A 220 -4.90 -1.12 11.85
N SER A 221 -4.09 -2.19 11.78
CA SER A 221 -4.16 -3.33 12.69
C SER A 221 -3.30 -3.20 13.95
N SER A 222 -2.43 -2.19 14.01
CA SER A 222 -1.44 -1.98 15.08
C SER A 222 -1.93 -1.05 16.20
#